data_AF-A0A6M0AVT6-F1
#
_entry.id   AF-A0A6M0AVT6-F1
#
_cell.length_a   1.000
_cell.length_b   1.000
_cell.length_c   1.000
_cell.angle_alpha   90.00
_cell.angle_beta   90.00
_cell.angle_gamma   90.00
#
_symmetry.space_group_name_H-M   'P 1'
#
loop_
_entity.id
_entity.type
_entity.pdbx_description
1 polymer ?
#
loop_
_entity_poly.entity_id
_entity_poly.type
_entity_poly.pdbx_seq_one_letter_code
_entity_poly.pdbx_strand_id
1 'polypeptide(L)'
;SPTGLTLRSSDQIWDSCNSRELQLSQIWSELLNVNPVGVNDNFFDLGGHSLLAVRLMARIKQQFGTDLPLASLFTEPTIENQASLLVNTTENQSSSPLVAINKVGNLPPFFCVHPVGGNVLCYAELARYLGNNQPFYGLQSPGLFGESEPLTRIEDMASCYIEALQTIQPVGPYYLGGWSLGGIIAWEMAQQLSAAGEDVALLALIDSYSPIAIDRPEQVDQQMMARSLAKDLGSVFGTELPISVEDLKLGGLEQQLQHILREAKGLNILPPEIGIEQMRKLFGVFQANLMAMYRYQPQPYSGRIALFCARELEAEDRGWHDLAVGGLETYSIPGDHYTMMRSPDVEILAKHLEVLVRE
;
A
#
# COMPACT_ATOMS: atom_id res chain seq x y z
N SER A 1 -21.09 11.53 -47.98
CA SER A 1 -21.31 10.68 -46.80
C SER A 1 -20.71 11.36 -45.60
N PRO A 2 -21.50 11.87 -44.65
CA PRO A 2 -20.97 12.60 -43.51
C PRO A 2 -20.68 11.64 -42.35
N THR A 3 -19.46 11.71 -41.84
CA THR A 3 -19.02 11.18 -40.54
C THR A 3 -19.60 12.06 -39.44
N GLY A 4 -20.56 11.55 -38.68
CA GLY A 4 -21.14 12.24 -37.52
C GLY A 4 -20.22 12.15 -36.31
N LEU A 5 -19.55 13.26 -35.97
CA LEU A 5 -19.12 13.49 -34.59
C LEU A 5 -20.32 14.01 -33.81
N THR A 6 -20.85 13.19 -32.92
CA THR A 6 -21.91 13.58 -31.99
C THR A 6 -21.28 14.48 -30.91
N LEU A 7 -21.35 15.80 -31.10
CA LEU A 7 -21.07 16.77 -30.05
C LEU A 7 -22.15 16.61 -28.95
N ARG A 8 -21.80 16.05 -27.80
CA ARG A 8 -22.67 16.08 -26.61
C ARG A 8 -22.81 17.53 -26.18
N SER A 9 -24.04 18.00 -25.94
CA SER A 9 -24.29 19.38 -25.48
C SER A 9 -23.71 19.59 -24.08
N SER A 10 -23.30 20.82 -23.77
CA SER A 10 -22.81 21.22 -22.45
C SER A 10 -23.76 20.77 -21.34
N ASP A 11 -25.06 20.98 -21.53
CA ASP A 11 -26.09 20.67 -20.53
C ASP A 11 -26.15 19.16 -20.22
N GLN A 12 -25.92 18.29 -21.21
CA GLN A 12 -25.92 16.84 -21.03
C GLN A 12 -24.66 16.33 -20.30
N ILE A 13 -23.55 17.07 -20.40
CA ILE A 13 -22.31 16.80 -19.65
C ILE A 13 -22.47 17.26 -18.20
N TRP A 14 -23.04 18.44 -17.96
CA TRP A 14 -23.32 18.99 -16.62
C TRP A 14 -24.34 18.12 -15.84
N ASP A 15 -25.43 17.71 -16.48
CA ASP A 15 -26.42 16.79 -15.86
C ASP A 15 -25.81 15.43 -15.53
N SER A 16 -24.92 14.92 -16.39
CA SER A 16 -24.22 13.67 -16.16
C SER A 16 -23.19 13.76 -15.03
N CYS A 17 -22.51 14.91 -14.86
CA CYS A 17 -21.56 15.15 -13.77
C CYS A 17 -22.30 15.18 -12.42
N ASN A 18 -23.38 15.99 -12.35
CA ASN A 18 -24.25 16.06 -11.17
C ASN A 18 -24.85 14.69 -10.80
N SER A 19 -25.17 13.85 -11.79
CA SER A 19 -25.69 12.50 -11.51
C SER A 19 -24.64 11.55 -10.92
N ARG A 20 -23.37 11.65 -11.34
CA ARG A 20 -22.28 10.84 -10.77
C ARG A 20 -21.90 11.30 -9.39
N GLU A 21 -21.79 12.61 -9.17
CA GLU A 21 -21.54 13.19 -7.86
C GLU A 21 -22.62 12.77 -6.86
N LEU A 22 -23.89 12.78 -7.27
CA LEU A 22 -24.99 12.30 -6.43
C LEU A 22 -24.86 10.82 -6.08
N GLN A 23 -24.52 9.97 -7.06
CA GLN A 23 -24.31 8.53 -6.82
C GLN A 23 -23.08 8.26 -5.92
N LEU A 24 -21.98 8.98 -6.12
CA LEU A 24 -20.81 8.90 -5.26
C LEU A 24 -21.11 9.41 -3.85
N SER A 25 -21.83 10.52 -3.71
CA SER A 25 -22.30 11.04 -2.42
C SER A 25 -23.13 10.01 -1.66
N GLN A 26 -24.03 9.28 -2.34
CA GLN A 26 -24.78 8.19 -1.72
C GLN A 26 -23.87 7.06 -1.24
N ILE A 27 -22.91 6.62 -2.08
CA ILE A 27 -21.95 5.59 -1.69
C ILE A 27 -21.13 6.03 -0.46
N TRP A 28 -20.66 7.28 -0.46
CA TRP A 28 -19.87 7.85 0.64
C TRP A 28 -20.69 7.97 1.91
N SER A 29 -21.92 8.50 1.82
CA SER A 29 -22.81 8.63 2.97
C SER A 29 -23.10 7.30 3.64
N GLU A 30 -23.33 6.24 2.84
CA GLU A 30 -23.53 4.89 3.37
C GLU A 30 -22.28 4.30 4.01
N LEU A 31 -21.10 4.51 3.41
CA LEU A 31 -19.85 3.94 3.91
C LEU A 31 -19.33 4.65 5.15
N LEU A 32 -19.37 5.98 5.16
CA LEU A 32 -18.87 6.83 6.24
C LEU A 32 -19.91 7.01 7.35
N ASN A 33 -21.17 6.62 7.11
CA ASN A 33 -22.30 6.91 7.99
C ASN A 33 -22.43 8.41 8.31
N VAL A 34 -22.21 9.25 7.29
CA VAL A 34 -22.29 10.72 7.34
C VAL A 34 -23.34 11.19 6.32
N ASN A 35 -24.29 12.01 6.73
CA ASN A 35 -25.30 12.56 5.83
C ASN A 35 -25.72 13.98 6.28
N PRO A 36 -25.54 15.02 5.45
CA PRO A 36 -25.04 14.99 4.06
C PRO A 36 -23.51 14.96 3.96
N VAL A 37 -22.99 14.44 2.84
CA VAL A 37 -21.59 14.59 2.43
C VAL A 37 -21.53 15.63 1.31
N GLY A 38 -20.77 16.70 1.53
CA GLY A 38 -20.50 17.74 0.55
C GLY A 38 -19.56 17.24 -0.54
N VAL A 39 -19.71 17.76 -1.77
CA VAL A 39 -18.91 17.31 -2.92
C VAL A 39 -17.40 17.58 -2.79
N ASN A 40 -17.04 18.54 -1.92
CA ASN A 40 -15.68 18.96 -1.61
C ASN A 40 -15.17 18.42 -0.27
N ASP A 41 -15.97 17.62 0.44
CA ASP A 41 -15.52 17.02 1.70
C ASP A 41 -14.44 15.97 1.41
N ASN A 42 -13.42 15.94 2.25
CA ASN A 42 -12.34 14.97 2.13
C ASN A 42 -12.75 13.63 2.76
N PHE A 43 -12.59 12.53 2.01
CA PHE A 43 -12.94 11.19 2.47
C PHE A 43 -12.35 10.84 3.85
N PHE A 44 -11.08 11.17 4.08
CA PHE A 44 -10.35 10.83 5.29
C PHE A 44 -10.72 11.75 6.47
N ASP A 45 -11.00 13.03 6.20
CA ASP A 45 -11.46 13.97 7.22
C ASP A 45 -12.85 13.59 7.77
N LEU A 46 -13.67 12.91 6.94
CA LEU A 46 -14.96 12.35 7.33
C LEU A 46 -14.85 11.01 8.08
N GLY A 47 -13.65 10.58 8.47
CA GLY A 47 -13.42 9.31 9.17
C GLY A 47 -13.19 8.11 8.23
N GLY A 48 -12.98 8.36 6.94
CA GLY A 48 -12.55 7.36 5.99
C GLY A 48 -11.20 6.75 6.38
N HIS A 49 -11.08 5.43 6.24
CA HIS A 49 -9.84 4.70 6.51
C HIS A 49 -9.65 3.58 5.49
N SER A 50 -8.53 2.85 5.58
CA SER A 50 -8.09 1.86 4.59
C SER A 50 -9.17 0.85 4.16
N LEU A 51 -9.97 0.34 5.09
CA LEU A 51 -11.08 -0.59 4.77
C LEU A 51 -12.21 0.10 3.99
N LEU A 52 -12.61 1.30 4.43
CA LEU A 52 -13.67 2.06 3.77
C LEU A 52 -13.23 2.49 2.38
N ALA A 53 -11.95 2.81 2.19
CA ALA A 53 -11.37 3.12 0.88
C ALA A 53 -11.47 1.92 -0.08
N VAL A 54 -11.11 0.70 0.37
CA VAL A 54 -11.26 -0.52 -0.44
C VAL A 54 -12.74 -0.78 -0.78
N ARG A 55 -13.65 -0.62 0.20
CA ARG A 55 -15.10 -0.74 -0.03
C ARG A 55 -15.61 0.27 -1.05
N LEU A 56 -15.13 1.52 -0.95
CA LEU A 56 -15.49 2.58 -1.88
C LEU A 56 -15.08 2.22 -3.31
N MET A 57 -13.82 1.84 -3.54
CA MET A 57 -13.34 1.47 -4.87
C MET A 57 -14.13 0.29 -5.45
N ALA A 58 -14.44 -0.71 -4.63
CA ALA A 58 -15.21 -1.87 -5.07
C ALA A 58 -16.65 -1.51 -5.46
N ARG A 59 -17.32 -0.63 -4.69
CA ARG A 59 -18.66 -0.11 -5.03
C ARG A 59 -18.64 0.77 -6.28
N ILE A 60 -17.61 1.60 -6.44
CA ILE A 60 -17.43 2.40 -7.66
C ILE A 60 -17.32 1.49 -8.88
N LYS A 61 -16.50 0.45 -8.83
CA LYS A 61 -16.38 -0.52 -9.92
C LYS A 61 -17.71 -1.21 -10.24
N GLN A 62 -18.46 -1.62 -9.21
CA GLN A 62 -19.75 -2.25 -9.39
C GLN A 62 -20.79 -1.31 -10.02
N GLN A 63 -20.85 -0.06 -9.55
CA GLN A 63 -21.86 0.93 -9.97
C GLN A 63 -21.55 1.54 -11.34
N PHE A 64 -20.28 1.81 -11.63
CA PHE A 64 -19.83 2.56 -12.82
C PHE A 64 -19.07 1.71 -13.83
N GLY A 65 -18.79 0.43 -13.54
CA GLY A 65 -18.00 -0.46 -14.41
C GLY A 65 -16.53 -0.04 -14.56
N THR A 66 -16.05 0.88 -13.73
CA THR A 66 -14.73 1.51 -13.86
C THR A 66 -13.85 1.12 -12.68
N ASP A 67 -12.68 0.58 -12.96
CA ASP A 67 -11.68 0.24 -11.94
C ASP A 67 -10.83 1.49 -11.65
N LEU A 68 -11.22 2.28 -10.64
CA LEU A 68 -10.39 3.38 -10.19
C LEU A 68 -9.25 2.82 -9.32
N PRO A 69 -7.98 3.22 -9.58
CA PRO A 69 -6.89 2.88 -8.67
C PRO A 69 -7.23 3.40 -7.28
N LEU A 70 -7.01 2.59 -6.26
CA LEU A 70 -7.19 3.00 -4.85
C LEU A 70 -6.35 4.23 -4.49
N ALA A 71 -5.19 4.37 -5.13
CA ALA A 71 -4.34 5.55 -5.12
C ALA A 71 -5.07 6.87 -5.48
N SER A 72 -6.09 6.78 -6.33
CA SER A 72 -6.90 7.93 -6.71
C SER A 72 -7.62 8.54 -5.52
N LEU A 73 -8.00 7.75 -4.51
CA LEU A 73 -8.68 8.28 -3.33
C LEU A 73 -7.76 9.13 -2.47
N PHE A 74 -6.45 8.88 -2.49
CA PHE A 74 -5.48 9.72 -1.79
C PHE A 74 -5.18 11.01 -2.56
N THR A 75 -5.09 10.90 -3.88
CA THR A 75 -4.73 12.03 -4.73
C THR A 75 -5.90 12.96 -5.02
N GLU A 76 -7.10 12.41 -5.09
CA GLU A 76 -8.35 13.06 -5.44
C GLU A 76 -9.43 12.69 -4.39
N PRO A 77 -9.28 13.12 -3.13
CA PRO A 77 -10.07 12.63 -1.99
C PRO A 77 -11.44 13.29 -1.86
N THR A 78 -12.03 13.81 -2.94
CA THR A 78 -13.34 14.48 -2.95
C THR A 78 -14.29 13.83 -3.96
N ILE A 79 -15.60 13.95 -3.74
CA ILE A 79 -16.60 13.43 -4.67
C ILE A 79 -16.48 14.08 -6.05
N GLU A 80 -16.26 15.40 -6.10
CA GLU A 80 -16.06 16.16 -7.36
C GLU A 80 -14.91 15.57 -8.19
N ASN A 81 -13.75 15.34 -7.56
CA ASN A 81 -12.58 14.85 -8.28
C ASN A 81 -12.73 13.36 -8.65
N GLN A 82 -13.32 12.54 -7.78
CA GLN A 82 -13.65 11.15 -8.10
C GLN A 82 -14.65 11.05 -9.26
N ALA A 83 -15.67 11.90 -9.30
CA ALA A 83 -16.63 11.96 -10.41
C ALA A 83 -15.93 12.32 -11.73
N SER A 84 -14.97 13.23 -11.69
CA SER A 84 -14.16 13.62 -12.84
C SER A 84 -13.29 12.47 -13.35
N LEU A 85 -12.70 11.66 -12.47
CA LEU A 85 -11.92 10.47 -12.85
C LEU A 85 -12.78 9.43 -13.58
N LEU A 86 -14.04 9.27 -13.19
CA LEU A 86 -14.98 8.37 -13.85
C LEU A 86 -15.36 8.80 -15.28
N VAL A 87 -15.14 10.05 -15.65
CA VAL A 87 -15.39 10.57 -17.01
C VAL A 87 -14.17 10.37 -17.91
N ASN A 88 -12.97 10.48 -17.35
CA ASN A 88 -11.71 10.56 -18.08
C ASN A 88 -11.02 9.21 -18.32
N THR A 89 -11.66 8.07 -18.04
CA THR A 89 -11.07 6.72 -18.15
C THR A 89 -10.88 6.20 -19.58
N THR A 90 -10.80 7.08 -20.59
CA THR A 90 -10.67 6.64 -21.99
C THR A 90 -9.24 6.36 -22.47
N GLU A 91 -8.18 6.73 -21.74
CA GLU A 91 -6.81 6.39 -22.18
C GLU A 91 -5.89 6.09 -20.99
N ASN A 92 -5.30 4.88 -20.98
CA ASN A 92 -4.01 4.52 -20.36
C ASN A 92 -3.55 5.45 -19.21
N GLN A 93 -4.24 5.44 -18.07
CA GLN A 93 -3.58 5.89 -16.85
C GLN A 93 -2.46 4.89 -16.59
N SER A 94 -1.23 5.30 -16.89
CA SER A 94 -0.03 4.51 -16.65
C SER A 94 -0.12 3.97 -15.22
N SER A 95 -0.09 2.65 -15.10
CA SER A 95 -0.04 1.90 -13.83
C SER A 95 1.29 2.16 -13.13
N SER A 96 1.60 3.42 -12.83
CA SER A 96 2.75 3.78 -12.05
C SER A 96 2.62 3.10 -10.70
N PRO A 97 3.67 2.41 -10.20
CA PRO A 97 3.65 1.88 -8.85
C PRO A 97 3.62 3.02 -7.81
N LEU A 98 3.90 4.27 -8.21
CA LEU A 98 3.95 5.40 -7.29
C LEU A 98 2.56 6.00 -7.01
N VAL A 99 2.20 6.02 -5.73
CA VAL A 99 0.94 6.53 -5.19
C VAL A 99 1.24 7.73 -4.30
N ALA A 100 0.76 8.91 -4.67
CA ALA A 100 0.90 10.07 -3.79
C ALA A 100 -0.16 10.01 -2.67
N ILE A 101 0.30 9.87 -1.42
CA ILE A 101 -0.56 9.82 -0.23
C ILE A 101 -0.75 11.23 0.34
N ASN A 102 0.31 12.02 0.36
CA ASN A 102 0.29 13.46 0.60
C ASN A 102 1.22 14.17 -0.40
N LYS A 103 0.70 15.08 -1.22
CA LYS A 103 1.49 15.87 -2.19
C LYS A 103 1.97 17.21 -1.64
N VAL A 104 1.42 17.64 -0.51
CA VAL A 104 1.63 18.98 0.03
C VAL A 104 2.80 18.96 1.01
N GLY A 105 3.65 19.97 0.91
CA GLY A 105 4.73 20.19 1.85
C GLY A 105 5.98 20.77 1.19
N ASN A 106 6.91 21.22 2.02
CA ASN A 106 8.20 21.77 1.60
C ASN A 106 9.39 20.91 2.06
N LEU A 107 9.14 19.86 2.85
CA LEU A 107 10.17 18.89 3.21
C LEU A 107 10.49 17.98 2.02
N PRO A 108 11.67 17.34 1.99
CA PRO A 108 11.98 16.34 0.98
C PRO A 108 10.93 15.22 0.96
N PRO A 109 10.48 14.74 -0.22
CA PRO A 109 9.53 13.65 -0.30
C PRO A 109 10.00 12.37 0.39
N PHE A 110 9.09 11.72 1.10
CA PHE A 110 9.33 10.42 1.73
C PHE A 110 8.65 9.31 0.92
N PHE A 111 9.43 8.32 0.49
CA PHE A 111 8.95 7.22 -0.36
C PHE A 111 8.90 5.90 0.42
N CYS A 112 7.71 5.31 0.54
CA CYS A 112 7.45 4.15 1.38
C CYS A 112 7.01 2.92 0.56
N VAL A 113 7.75 1.82 0.62
CA VAL A 113 7.50 0.63 -0.22
C VAL A 113 6.48 -0.31 0.41
N HIS A 114 5.57 -0.88 -0.39
CA HIS A 114 4.53 -1.79 0.09
C HIS A 114 5.07 -2.99 0.92
N PRO A 115 4.30 -3.50 1.90
CA PRO A 115 4.55 -4.77 2.58
C PRO A 115 4.16 -5.97 1.68
N VAL A 116 4.18 -7.19 2.23
CA VAL A 116 3.94 -8.44 1.46
C VAL A 116 2.60 -8.46 0.70
N GLY A 117 1.55 -7.83 1.24
CA GLY A 117 0.25 -7.71 0.59
C GLY A 117 0.20 -6.76 -0.61
N GLY A 118 1.28 -6.03 -0.92
CA GLY A 118 1.43 -5.26 -2.16
C GLY A 118 0.76 -3.89 -2.19
N ASN A 119 -0.13 -3.57 -1.26
CA ASN A 119 -0.83 -2.29 -1.19
C ASN A 119 -0.10 -1.28 -0.28
N VAL A 120 -0.39 0.02 -0.43
CA VAL A 120 0.26 1.09 0.35
C VAL A 120 -0.65 1.71 1.42
N LEU A 121 -1.81 1.10 1.67
CA LEU A 121 -2.81 1.64 2.60
C LEU A 121 -2.34 1.67 4.05
N CYS A 122 -1.39 0.80 4.42
CA CYS A 122 -0.78 0.80 5.74
C CYS A 122 -0.09 2.12 6.10
N TYR A 123 0.21 2.98 5.11
CA TYR A 123 0.89 4.25 5.33
C TYR A 123 -0.05 5.45 5.47
N ALA A 124 -1.36 5.28 5.29
CA ALA A 124 -2.32 6.38 5.34
C ALA A 124 -2.28 7.11 6.69
N GLU A 125 -2.30 6.37 7.81
CA GLU A 125 -2.25 6.97 9.14
C GLU A 125 -0.89 7.60 9.45
N LEU A 126 0.21 6.95 9.05
CA LEU A 126 1.55 7.50 9.20
C LEU A 126 1.70 8.85 8.47
N ALA A 127 1.27 8.91 7.21
CA ALA A 127 1.30 10.15 6.43
C ALA A 127 0.44 11.26 7.06
N ARG A 128 -0.72 10.91 7.63
CA ARG A 128 -1.58 11.85 8.36
C ARG A 128 -0.89 12.45 9.57
N TYR A 129 -0.15 11.65 10.36
CA TYR A 129 0.57 12.15 11.53
C TYR A 129 1.83 12.95 11.20
N LEU A 130 2.52 12.65 10.10
CA LEU A 130 3.61 13.49 9.58
C LEU A 130 3.11 14.87 9.12
N GLY A 131 1.83 14.96 8.78
CA GLY A 131 1.13 16.20 8.49
C GLY A 131 1.46 16.81 7.12
N ASN A 132 0.82 17.93 6.83
CA ASN A 132 0.80 18.54 5.49
C ASN A 132 2.11 19.22 5.06
N ASN A 133 3.17 19.12 5.87
CA ASN A 133 4.49 19.66 5.51
C ASN A 133 5.42 18.60 4.91
N GLN A 134 5.06 17.32 5.00
CA GLN A 134 5.84 16.19 4.54
C GLN A 134 5.17 15.55 3.31
N PRO A 135 5.69 15.80 2.09
CA PRO A 135 5.26 15.03 0.92
C PRO A 135 5.55 13.55 1.16
N PHE A 136 4.55 12.70 0.91
CA PHE A 136 4.59 11.28 1.24
C PHE A 136 4.01 10.46 0.09
N TYR A 137 4.77 9.49 -0.37
CA TYR A 137 4.43 8.64 -1.50
C TYR A 137 4.57 7.17 -1.11
N GLY A 138 3.60 6.35 -1.49
CA GLY A 138 3.67 4.90 -1.41
C GLY A 138 4.12 4.29 -2.74
N LEU A 139 4.93 3.24 -2.70
CA LEU A 139 5.27 2.40 -3.86
C LEU A 139 4.50 1.09 -3.76
N GLN A 140 3.53 0.93 -4.65
CA GLN A 140 2.60 -0.18 -4.71
C GLN A 140 3.08 -1.27 -5.67
N SER A 141 2.78 -2.53 -5.34
CA SER A 141 3.14 -3.67 -6.17
C SER A 141 2.40 -3.66 -7.52
N PRO A 142 3.12 -3.79 -8.66
CA PRO A 142 2.50 -4.08 -9.95
C PRO A 142 1.65 -5.35 -9.88
N GLY A 143 0.52 -5.35 -10.56
CA GLY A 143 -0.40 -6.50 -10.61
C GLY A 143 -1.43 -6.60 -9.48
N LEU A 144 -1.38 -5.68 -8.51
CA LEU A 144 -2.46 -5.55 -7.53
C LEU A 144 -3.74 -4.96 -8.15
N PHE A 145 -3.58 -3.99 -9.04
CA PHE A 145 -4.66 -3.43 -9.87
C PHE A 145 -4.21 -3.40 -11.34
N GLY A 146 -5.14 -3.62 -12.28
CA GLY A 146 -4.85 -3.69 -13.71
C GLY A 146 -4.42 -5.07 -14.21
N GLU A 147 -3.76 -5.10 -15.37
CA GLU A 147 -3.44 -6.31 -16.14
C GLU A 147 -1.95 -6.69 -16.07
N SER A 148 -1.13 -5.95 -15.33
CA SER A 148 0.29 -6.26 -15.15
C SER A 148 0.48 -7.51 -14.28
N GLU A 149 1.48 -8.32 -14.60
CA GLU A 149 1.91 -9.42 -13.72
C GLU A 149 2.79 -8.88 -12.57
N PRO A 150 2.78 -9.50 -11.38
CA PRO A 150 3.64 -9.10 -10.28
C PRO A 150 5.11 -9.42 -10.57
N LEU A 151 5.99 -8.53 -10.12
CA LEU A 151 7.42 -8.78 -10.13
C LEU A 151 7.79 -9.88 -9.12
N THR A 152 8.83 -10.66 -9.41
CA THR A 152 9.17 -11.88 -8.62
C THR A 152 10.56 -11.85 -8.00
N ARG A 153 11.27 -10.74 -8.13
CA ARG A 153 12.61 -10.50 -7.57
C ARG A 153 12.64 -9.11 -6.93
N ILE A 154 13.31 -9.00 -5.78
CA ILE A 154 13.42 -7.74 -5.03
C ILE A 154 14.23 -6.72 -5.82
N GLU A 155 15.25 -7.18 -6.55
CA GLU A 155 16.10 -6.35 -7.39
C GLU A 155 15.30 -5.71 -8.53
N ASP A 156 14.43 -6.47 -9.18
CA ASP A 156 13.57 -5.97 -10.26
C ASP A 156 12.50 -5.01 -9.73
N MET A 157 11.95 -5.29 -8.53
CA MET A 157 11.03 -4.38 -7.83
C MET A 157 11.71 -3.04 -7.53
N ALA A 158 12.92 -3.09 -6.94
CA ALA A 158 13.68 -1.90 -6.60
C ALA A 158 14.00 -1.05 -7.84
N SER A 159 14.44 -1.66 -8.93
CA SER A 159 14.68 -0.96 -10.20
C SER A 159 13.42 -0.26 -10.72
N CYS A 160 12.29 -0.98 -10.77
CA CYS A 160 11.01 -0.41 -11.20
C CYS A 160 10.55 0.76 -10.29
N TYR A 161 10.78 0.66 -8.98
CA TYR A 161 10.39 1.67 -8.02
C TYR A 161 11.29 2.90 -8.04
N ILE A 162 12.59 2.71 -8.30
CA ILE A 162 13.54 3.81 -8.54
C ILE A 162 13.15 4.59 -9.79
N GLU A 163 12.83 3.91 -10.90
CA GLU A 163 12.37 4.58 -12.11
C GLU A 163 11.11 5.43 -11.84
N ALA A 164 10.17 4.89 -11.06
CA ALA A 164 8.94 5.58 -10.72
C ALA A 164 9.18 6.79 -9.79
N LEU A 165 9.98 6.65 -8.73
CA LEU A 165 10.24 7.76 -7.81
C LEU A 165 11.05 8.88 -8.47
N GLN A 166 11.94 8.56 -9.43
CA GLN A 166 12.73 9.54 -10.17
C GLN A 166 11.89 10.42 -11.09
N THR A 167 10.66 10.02 -11.41
CA THR A 167 9.71 10.91 -12.10
C THR A 167 9.24 12.08 -11.24
N ILE A 168 9.29 11.93 -9.90
CA ILE A 168 8.94 12.97 -8.93
C ILE A 168 10.18 13.70 -8.45
N GLN A 169 11.25 12.95 -8.14
CA GLN A 169 12.51 13.49 -7.64
C GLN A 169 13.67 12.90 -8.46
N PRO A 170 14.13 13.60 -9.52
CA PRO A 170 15.15 13.05 -10.43
C PRO A 170 16.54 12.82 -9.80
N VAL A 171 16.84 13.51 -8.70
CA VAL A 171 18.14 13.46 -8.02
C VAL A 171 17.96 13.46 -6.51
N GLY A 172 18.86 12.80 -5.80
CA GLY A 172 18.89 12.76 -4.34
C GLY A 172 19.13 14.13 -3.68
N PRO A 173 19.13 14.18 -2.33
CA PRO A 173 19.06 13.03 -1.43
C PRO A 173 17.68 12.38 -1.34
N TYR A 174 17.62 11.05 -1.35
CA TYR A 174 16.39 10.28 -1.21
C TYR A 174 16.09 9.93 0.26
N TYR A 175 14.81 10.00 0.63
CA TYR A 175 14.29 9.51 1.89
C TYR A 175 13.39 8.31 1.61
N LEU A 176 13.87 7.12 1.96
CA LEU A 176 13.23 5.86 1.65
C LEU A 176 12.79 5.17 2.94
N GLY A 177 11.71 4.41 2.86
CA GLY A 177 11.35 3.51 3.94
C GLY A 177 10.42 2.39 3.52
N GLY A 178 10.10 1.52 4.46
CA GLY A 178 9.10 0.51 4.26
C GLY A 178 8.85 -0.34 5.49
N TRP A 179 7.59 -0.74 5.65
CA TRP A 179 7.12 -1.64 6.69
C TRP A 179 7.20 -3.09 6.22
N SER A 180 7.67 -3.97 7.12
CA SER A 180 7.76 -5.41 6.84
C SER A 180 8.61 -5.67 5.58
N LEU A 181 8.13 -6.45 4.61
CA LEU A 181 8.79 -6.65 3.31
C LEU A 181 9.21 -5.33 2.63
N GLY A 182 8.47 -4.24 2.83
CA GLY A 182 8.79 -2.95 2.24
C GLY A 182 10.18 -2.45 2.64
N GLY A 183 10.62 -2.74 3.87
CA GLY A 183 11.97 -2.37 4.33
C GLY A 183 13.07 -3.12 3.58
N ILE A 184 12.84 -4.38 3.22
CA ILE A 184 13.77 -5.20 2.41
C ILE A 184 13.90 -4.64 0.99
N ILE A 185 12.77 -4.23 0.39
CA ILE A 185 12.79 -3.64 -0.96
C ILE A 185 13.43 -2.24 -0.91
N ALA A 186 13.12 -1.43 0.11
CA ALA A 186 13.73 -0.12 0.30
C ALA A 186 15.26 -0.23 0.52
N TRP A 187 15.72 -1.28 1.21
CA TRP A 187 17.14 -1.60 1.32
C TRP A 187 17.79 -1.86 -0.04
N GLU A 188 17.15 -2.68 -0.88
CA GLU A 188 17.63 -2.91 -2.25
C GLU A 188 17.63 -1.64 -3.09
N MET A 189 16.60 -0.80 -2.97
CA MET A 189 16.57 0.50 -3.62
C MET A 189 17.74 1.39 -3.19
N ALA A 190 18.04 1.44 -1.90
CA ALA A 190 19.16 2.22 -1.38
C ALA A 190 20.50 1.74 -1.94
N GLN A 191 20.71 0.42 -2.02
CA GLN A 191 21.92 -0.15 -2.62
C GLN A 191 22.05 0.21 -4.11
N GLN A 192 20.97 0.08 -4.89
CA GLN A 192 20.98 0.41 -6.31
C GLN A 192 21.21 1.92 -6.55
N LEU A 193 20.58 2.79 -5.77
CA LEU A 193 20.79 4.24 -5.83
C LEU A 193 22.23 4.62 -5.48
N SER A 194 22.77 4.11 -4.37
CA SER A 194 24.17 4.35 -4.00
C SER A 194 25.16 3.82 -5.05
N ALA A 195 24.89 2.67 -5.66
CA ALA A 195 25.70 2.14 -6.76
C ALA A 195 25.64 3.03 -8.02
N ALA A 196 24.52 3.73 -8.24
CA ALA A 196 24.35 4.72 -9.30
C ALA A 196 24.97 6.09 -8.96
N GLY A 197 25.53 6.26 -7.76
CA GLY A 197 26.13 7.52 -7.29
C GLY A 197 25.15 8.53 -6.72
N GLU A 198 23.91 8.11 -6.45
CA GLU A 198 22.89 8.93 -5.79
C GLU A 198 23.02 8.87 -4.27
N ASP A 199 22.62 9.97 -3.61
CA ASP A 199 22.61 10.07 -2.16
C ASP A 199 21.27 9.60 -1.57
N VAL A 200 21.34 8.86 -0.46
CA VAL A 200 20.17 8.39 0.30
C VAL A 200 20.34 8.88 1.73
N ALA A 201 19.68 10.00 2.04
CA ALA A 201 19.81 10.67 3.33
C ALA A 201 19.24 9.83 4.48
N LEU A 202 18.22 9.01 4.22
CA LEU A 202 17.61 8.14 5.22
C LEU A 202 17.03 6.89 4.58
N LEU A 203 17.38 5.73 5.14
CA LEU A 203 16.67 4.47 4.96
C LEU A 203 15.95 4.09 6.27
N ALA A 204 14.62 4.18 6.28
CA ALA A 204 13.77 3.86 7.42
C ALA A 204 13.17 2.45 7.29
N LEU A 205 13.64 1.52 8.11
CA LEU A 205 13.14 0.16 8.21
C LEU A 205 12.06 0.11 9.31
N ILE A 206 10.82 -0.22 8.97
CA ILE A 206 9.71 -0.25 9.93
C ILE A 206 9.36 -1.72 10.21
N ASP A 207 9.80 -2.20 11.37
CA ASP A 207 9.69 -3.58 11.86
C ASP A 207 10.00 -4.64 10.77
N SER A 208 11.03 -4.34 9.98
CA SER A 208 11.51 -5.16 8.89
C SER A 208 12.61 -6.07 9.39
N TYR A 209 12.53 -7.36 9.07
CA TYR A 209 13.56 -8.33 9.39
C TYR A 209 14.56 -8.46 8.25
N SER A 210 15.84 -8.62 8.58
CA SER A 210 16.87 -8.94 7.60
C SER A 210 16.56 -10.28 6.93
N PRO A 211 16.71 -10.40 5.59
CA PRO A 211 16.53 -11.66 4.86
C PRO A 211 17.37 -12.84 5.36
N ILE A 212 18.42 -12.57 6.15
CA ILE A 212 19.31 -13.56 6.77
C ILE A 212 18.71 -14.07 8.09
N ALA A 213 17.95 -13.24 8.79
CA ALA A 213 17.29 -13.58 10.07
C ALA A 213 15.87 -14.16 9.88
N ILE A 214 15.34 -14.17 8.66
CA ILE A 214 14.05 -14.77 8.34
C ILE A 214 14.22 -16.28 8.18
N ASP A 215 13.53 -17.05 9.02
CA ASP A 215 13.42 -18.51 8.88
C ASP A 215 12.77 -18.86 7.54
N ARG A 216 13.54 -19.56 6.70
CA ARG A 216 13.08 -20.02 5.39
C ARG A 216 12.46 -21.41 5.56
N PRO A 217 11.19 -21.62 5.20
CA PRO A 217 10.61 -22.96 5.21
C PRO A 217 11.33 -23.85 4.19
N GLU A 218 11.56 -25.13 4.53
CA GLU A 218 12.17 -26.11 3.60
C GLU A 218 11.32 -26.29 2.34
N GLN A 219 9.99 -26.20 2.48
CA GLN A 219 9.03 -26.26 1.39
C GLN A 219 7.96 -25.19 1.57
N VAL A 220 7.70 -24.46 0.48
CA VAL A 220 6.57 -23.54 0.39
C VAL A 220 5.52 -24.21 -0.47
N ASP A 221 4.47 -24.73 0.17
CA ASP A 221 3.31 -25.27 -0.51
C ASP A 221 2.14 -24.27 -0.58
N GLN A 222 1.12 -24.63 -1.35
CA GLN A 222 -0.07 -23.79 -1.54
C GLN A 222 -0.86 -23.60 -0.23
N GLN A 223 -0.87 -24.58 0.66
CA GLN A 223 -1.60 -24.50 1.93
C GLN A 223 -0.93 -23.50 2.87
N MET A 224 0.40 -23.55 2.97
CA MET A 224 1.19 -22.58 3.71
C MET A 224 0.95 -21.16 3.17
N MET A 225 0.93 -20.99 1.85
CA MET A 225 0.69 -19.70 1.22
C MET A 225 -0.71 -19.16 1.55
N ALA A 226 -1.75 -19.99 1.40
CA ALA A 226 -3.12 -19.62 1.71
C ALA A 226 -3.30 -19.25 3.19
N ARG A 227 -2.68 -20.00 4.10
CA ARG A 227 -2.65 -19.68 5.54
C ARG A 227 -1.96 -18.35 5.84
N SER A 228 -0.82 -18.12 5.19
CA SER A 228 -0.04 -16.90 5.38
C SER A 228 -0.82 -15.68 4.90
N LEU A 229 -1.49 -15.80 3.75
CA LEU A 229 -2.38 -14.75 3.26
C LEU A 229 -3.56 -14.50 4.21
N ALA A 230 -4.21 -15.54 4.70
CA ALA A 230 -5.30 -15.40 5.66
C ALA A 230 -4.85 -14.70 6.95
N LYS A 231 -3.68 -15.09 7.47
CA LYS A 231 -3.12 -14.45 8.67
C LYS A 231 -2.83 -12.97 8.42
N ASP A 232 -2.19 -12.64 7.30
CA ASP A 232 -1.87 -11.26 6.91
C ASP A 232 -3.15 -10.42 6.77
N LEU A 233 -4.14 -10.91 6.02
CA LEU A 233 -5.44 -10.26 5.86
C LEU A 233 -6.16 -10.04 7.20
N GLY A 234 -6.11 -10.98 8.13
CA GLY A 234 -6.69 -10.74 9.46
C GLY A 234 -5.95 -9.65 10.21
N SER A 235 -4.63 -9.83 10.32
CA SER A 235 -3.78 -9.01 11.17
C SER A 235 -3.77 -7.56 10.71
N VAL A 236 -3.76 -7.28 9.40
CA VAL A 236 -3.85 -5.94 8.79
C VAL A 236 -5.16 -5.20 9.15
N PHE A 237 -6.21 -5.91 9.55
CA PHE A 237 -7.45 -5.31 10.03
C PHE A 237 -7.68 -5.51 11.54
N GLY A 238 -6.70 -6.06 12.26
CA GLY A 238 -6.76 -6.21 13.72
C GLY A 238 -7.74 -7.29 14.17
N THR A 239 -7.93 -8.31 13.33
CA THR A 239 -8.82 -9.44 13.60
C THR A 239 -8.12 -10.73 13.18
N GLU A 240 -8.63 -11.89 13.58
CA GLU A 240 -8.12 -13.18 13.13
C GLU A 240 -9.17 -13.85 12.25
N LEU A 241 -8.78 -14.29 11.05
CA LEU A 241 -9.65 -15.15 10.25
C LEU A 241 -9.64 -16.56 10.86
N PRO A 242 -10.81 -17.14 11.17
CA PRO A 242 -10.92 -18.47 11.75
C PRO A 242 -10.71 -19.54 10.68
N ILE A 243 -9.48 -19.69 10.20
CA ILE A 243 -9.12 -20.67 9.16
C ILE A 243 -8.22 -21.72 9.77
N SER A 244 -8.77 -22.93 9.97
CA SER A 244 -8.00 -24.06 10.47
C SER A 244 -7.15 -24.70 9.37
N VAL A 245 -6.17 -25.51 9.78
CA VAL A 245 -5.36 -26.28 8.83
C VAL A 245 -6.23 -27.30 8.09
N GLU A 246 -7.23 -27.85 8.78
CA GLU A 246 -8.17 -28.82 8.26
C GLU A 246 -9.06 -28.22 7.16
N ASP A 247 -9.48 -26.97 7.30
CA ASP A 247 -10.30 -26.27 6.30
C ASP A 247 -9.58 -26.12 4.96
N LEU A 248 -8.25 -26.01 5.00
CA LEU A 248 -7.41 -25.84 3.81
C LEU A 248 -6.89 -27.16 3.22
N LYS A 249 -6.99 -28.28 3.96
CA LYS A 249 -6.59 -29.61 3.47
C LYS A 249 -7.59 -30.19 2.46
N LEU A 250 -8.84 -29.75 2.47
CA LEU A 250 -9.95 -30.44 1.78
C LEU A 250 -10.19 -29.99 0.32
N GLY A 251 -9.33 -29.14 -0.27
CA GLY A 251 -9.52 -28.65 -1.63
C GLY A 251 -8.24 -28.13 -2.29
N GLY A 252 -8.34 -27.82 -3.58
CA GLY A 252 -7.29 -27.10 -4.31
C GLY A 252 -7.29 -25.60 -3.96
N LEU A 253 -6.30 -24.88 -4.49
CA LEU A 253 -6.11 -23.44 -4.25
C LEU A 253 -7.40 -22.63 -4.45
N GLU A 254 -8.16 -22.93 -5.48
CA GLU A 254 -9.42 -22.23 -5.78
C GLU A 254 -10.44 -22.34 -4.62
N GLN A 255 -10.62 -23.54 -4.06
CA GLN A 255 -11.53 -23.74 -2.93
C GLN A 255 -11.01 -23.05 -1.66
N GLN A 256 -9.70 -23.04 -1.46
CA GLN A 256 -9.06 -22.35 -0.33
C GLN A 256 -9.28 -20.84 -0.42
N LEU A 257 -9.05 -20.23 -1.58
CA LEU A 257 -9.27 -18.80 -1.80
C LEU A 257 -10.75 -18.42 -1.65
N GLN A 258 -11.67 -19.26 -2.13
CA GLN A 258 -13.10 -19.05 -1.91
C GLN A 258 -13.48 -19.10 -0.43
N HIS A 259 -12.88 -20.01 0.34
CA HIS A 259 -13.12 -20.07 1.78
C HIS A 259 -12.58 -18.83 2.49
N ILE A 260 -11.34 -18.43 2.22
CA ILE A 260 -10.75 -17.20 2.77
C ILE A 260 -11.62 -15.99 2.42
N LEU A 261 -12.06 -15.88 1.16
CA LEU A 261 -12.92 -14.78 0.72
C LEU A 261 -14.26 -14.74 1.47
N ARG A 262 -14.88 -15.91 1.73
CA ARG A 262 -16.13 -15.99 2.50
C ARG A 262 -15.92 -15.52 3.94
N GLU A 263 -14.88 -16.01 4.62
CA GLU A 263 -14.58 -15.62 6.00
C GLU A 263 -14.21 -14.14 6.11
N ALA A 264 -13.36 -13.65 5.21
CA ALA A 264 -12.97 -12.24 5.16
C ALA A 264 -14.18 -11.31 4.96
N LYS A 265 -15.15 -11.71 4.12
CA LYS A 265 -16.41 -10.97 3.96
C LYS A 265 -17.28 -11.05 5.21
N GLY A 266 -17.40 -12.23 5.80
CA GLY A 266 -18.18 -12.44 7.04
C GLY A 266 -17.68 -11.59 8.20
N LEU A 267 -16.37 -11.39 8.29
CA LEU A 267 -15.70 -10.56 9.28
C LEU A 267 -15.51 -9.10 8.85
N ASN A 268 -16.13 -8.67 7.73
CA ASN A 268 -16.05 -7.31 7.24
C ASN A 268 -14.64 -6.82 6.82
N ILE A 269 -13.65 -7.72 6.77
CA ILE A 269 -12.26 -7.47 6.35
C ILE A 269 -12.19 -7.14 4.86
N LEU A 270 -12.96 -7.88 4.06
CA LEU A 270 -13.12 -7.60 2.64
C LEU A 270 -14.56 -7.14 2.34
N PRO A 271 -14.74 -6.17 1.42
CA PRO A 271 -16.05 -5.79 0.93
C PRO A 271 -16.81 -6.97 0.32
N PRO A 272 -18.14 -7.03 0.45
CA PRO A 272 -18.95 -8.04 -0.24
C PRO A 272 -18.79 -8.01 -1.77
N GLU A 273 -18.40 -6.87 -2.33
CA GLU A 273 -18.19 -6.62 -3.76
C GLU A 273 -16.91 -7.29 -4.30
N ILE A 274 -15.93 -7.63 -3.45
CA ILE A 274 -14.68 -8.28 -3.89
C ILE A 274 -14.96 -9.69 -4.38
N GLY A 275 -14.71 -9.96 -5.66
CA GLY A 275 -14.91 -11.26 -6.28
C GLY A 275 -13.71 -12.20 -6.12
N ILE A 276 -13.90 -13.44 -6.56
CA ILE A 276 -12.84 -14.45 -6.55
C ILE A 276 -11.67 -14.07 -7.49
N GLU A 277 -11.93 -13.35 -8.58
CA GLU A 277 -10.87 -12.89 -9.48
C GLU A 277 -9.92 -11.89 -8.82
N GLN A 278 -10.45 -10.93 -8.06
CA GLN A 278 -9.63 -10.00 -7.28
C GLN A 278 -8.85 -10.73 -6.19
N MET A 279 -9.49 -11.72 -5.55
CA MET A 279 -8.81 -12.56 -4.56
C MET A 279 -7.65 -13.35 -5.19
N ARG A 280 -7.78 -13.86 -6.42
CA ARG A 280 -6.68 -14.50 -7.16
C ARG A 280 -5.54 -13.54 -7.47
N LYS A 281 -5.84 -12.32 -7.93
CA LYS A 281 -4.82 -11.28 -8.18
C LYS A 281 -4.06 -10.94 -6.90
N LEU A 282 -4.78 -10.72 -5.79
CA LEU A 282 -4.21 -10.45 -4.48
C LEU A 282 -3.31 -11.60 -4.01
N PHE A 283 -3.77 -12.86 -4.13
CA PHE A 283 -2.96 -14.03 -3.81
C PHE A 283 -1.72 -14.15 -4.68
N GLY A 284 -1.82 -13.87 -5.99
CA GLY A 284 -0.69 -13.89 -6.91
C GLY A 284 0.40 -12.89 -6.53
N VAL A 285 0.02 -11.65 -6.19
CA VAL A 285 0.93 -10.62 -5.68
C VAL A 285 1.56 -11.05 -4.36
N PHE A 286 0.76 -11.51 -3.40
CA PHE A 286 1.24 -11.99 -2.10
C PHE A 286 2.26 -13.12 -2.27
N GLN A 287 1.95 -14.10 -3.13
CA GLN A 287 2.85 -15.21 -3.43
C GLN A 287 4.16 -14.73 -4.06
N ALA A 288 4.09 -13.86 -5.07
CA ALA A 288 5.27 -13.33 -5.74
C ALA A 288 6.19 -12.58 -4.76
N ASN A 289 5.61 -11.71 -3.94
CA ASN A 289 6.30 -10.93 -2.91
C ASN A 289 6.96 -11.80 -1.85
N LEU A 290 6.23 -12.78 -1.31
CA LEU A 290 6.76 -13.70 -0.29
C LEU A 290 7.91 -14.55 -0.85
N MET A 291 7.80 -15.01 -2.10
CA MET A 291 8.85 -15.80 -2.75
C MET A 291 10.08 -14.95 -3.10
N ALA A 292 9.88 -13.71 -3.52
CA ALA A 292 10.98 -12.76 -3.74
C ALA A 292 11.77 -12.55 -2.44
N MET A 293 11.07 -12.34 -1.32
CA MET A 293 11.67 -12.19 0.00
C MET A 293 12.55 -13.38 0.41
N TYR A 294 12.07 -14.61 0.26
CA TYR A 294 12.85 -15.80 0.63
C TYR A 294 14.07 -16.05 -0.27
N ARG A 295 14.06 -15.53 -1.50
CA ARG A 295 15.16 -15.72 -2.46
C ARG A 295 16.22 -14.64 -2.37
N TYR A 296 15.85 -13.47 -1.85
CA TYR A 296 16.71 -12.31 -1.82
C TYR A 296 17.93 -12.48 -0.90
N GLN A 297 19.04 -11.88 -1.32
CA GLN A 297 20.32 -11.89 -0.63
C GLN A 297 20.87 -10.45 -0.62
N PRO A 298 20.74 -9.73 0.52
CA PRO A 298 21.19 -8.35 0.62
C PRO A 298 22.72 -8.27 0.62
N GLN A 299 23.28 -7.17 0.12
CA GLN A 299 24.66 -6.79 0.37
C GLN A 299 24.73 -5.82 1.56
N PRO A 300 25.92 -5.64 2.16
CA PRO A 300 26.11 -4.63 3.18
C PRO A 300 25.88 -3.21 2.63
N TYR A 301 25.27 -2.35 3.44
CA TYR A 301 24.93 -0.97 3.09
C TYR A 301 25.55 0.00 4.11
N SER A 302 26.14 1.09 3.62
CA SER A 302 26.89 2.05 4.43
C SER A 302 26.20 3.38 4.66
N GLY A 303 24.98 3.58 4.13
CA GLY A 303 24.23 4.82 4.34
C GLY A 303 23.57 4.88 5.72
N ARG A 304 22.88 6.00 5.99
CA ARG A 304 22.17 6.21 7.27
C ARG A 304 20.92 5.34 7.33
N ILE A 305 20.79 4.55 8.40
CA ILE A 305 19.67 3.62 8.59
C ILE A 305 19.01 3.87 9.95
N ALA A 306 17.69 4.01 9.95
CA ALA A 306 16.86 4.03 11.15
C ALA A 306 15.92 2.82 11.14
N LEU A 307 15.94 2.02 12.21
CA LEU A 307 15.08 0.86 12.40
C LEU A 307 14.08 1.11 13.51
N PHE A 308 12.80 1.07 13.17
CA PHE A 308 11.69 1.19 14.11
C PHE A 308 11.16 -0.20 14.46
N CYS A 309 11.28 -0.62 15.71
CA CYS A 309 10.90 -1.96 16.15
C CYS A 309 9.63 -1.93 16.98
N ALA A 310 8.68 -2.80 16.66
CA ALA A 310 7.55 -3.08 17.56
C ALA A 310 8.08 -3.81 18.81
N ARG A 311 8.04 -3.16 19.99
CA ARG A 311 8.25 -3.76 21.34
C ARG A 311 8.19 -2.72 22.45
N GLU A 312 7.84 -3.17 23.66
CA GLU A 312 7.69 -2.32 24.85
C GLU A 312 8.99 -2.02 25.62
N LEU A 313 10.03 -2.86 25.53
CA LEU A 313 11.13 -2.80 26.50
C LEU A 313 12.54 -2.61 25.90
N GLU A 314 12.91 -3.21 24.75
CA GLU A 314 14.19 -2.94 24.06
C GLU A 314 14.08 -3.18 22.55
N ALA A 315 14.77 -2.33 21.77
CA ALA A 315 14.83 -2.44 20.31
C ALA A 315 15.89 -3.48 19.89
N GLU A 316 15.46 -4.57 19.26
CA GLU A 316 16.34 -5.53 18.57
C GLU A 316 16.76 -4.99 17.20
N ASP A 317 17.90 -5.44 16.68
CA ASP A 317 18.41 -5.06 15.35
C ASP A 317 17.71 -5.78 14.19
N ARG A 318 16.81 -6.74 14.49
CA ARG A 318 16.12 -7.60 13.52
C ARG A 318 17.05 -8.29 12.51
N GLY A 319 18.30 -8.53 12.89
CA GLY A 319 19.34 -9.14 12.06
C GLY A 319 20.01 -8.21 11.05
N TRP A 320 19.83 -6.89 11.18
CA TRP A 320 20.44 -5.91 10.27
C TRP A 320 21.85 -5.46 10.67
N HIS A 321 22.28 -5.68 11.91
CA HIS A 321 23.55 -5.12 12.42
C HIS A 321 24.76 -5.45 11.53
N ASP A 322 24.90 -6.70 11.09
CA ASP A 322 26.03 -7.13 10.25
C ASP A 322 25.99 -6.57 8.82
N LEU A 323 24.81 -6.13 8.36
CA LEU A 323 24.63 -5.54 7.03
C LEU A 323 24.71 -4.00 7.07
N ALA A 324 24.44 -3.38 8.22
CA ALA A 324 24.41 -1.93 8.41
C ALA A 324 25.80 -1.36 8.74
N VAL A 325 26.70 -1.34 7.75
CA VAL A 325 28.10 -0.88 7.91
C VAL A 325 28.19 0.58 8.35
N GLY A 326 27.23 1.41 7.95
CA GLY A 326 27.14 2.83 8.32
C GLY A 326 26.65 3.08 9.75
N GLY A 327 26.26 2.02 10.48
CA GLY A 327 25.56 2.11 11.75
C GLY A 327 24.05 1.95 11.60
N LEU A 328 23.40 1.57 12.70
CA LEU A 328 21.96 1.32 12.78
C LEU A 328 21.39 2.08 13.98
N GLU A 329 20.58 3.10 13.72
CA GLU A 329 19.82 3.78 14.77
C GLU A 329 18.54 2.99 15.06
N THR A 330 18.26 2.63 16.32
CA THR A 330 17.08 1.82 16.66
C THR A 330 16.09 2.59 17.54
N TYR A 331 14.81 2.46 17.23
CA TYR A 331 13.70 3.15 17.88
C TYR A 331 12.64 2.14 18.30
N SER A 332 12.22 2.16 19.57
CA SER A 332 11.17 1.26 20.07
C SER A 332 9.80 1.91 19.90
N ILE A 333 8.88 1.22 19.24
CA ILE A 333 7.49 1.64 19.04
C ILE A 333 6.57 0.67 19.81
N PRO A 334 5.61 1.16 20.61
CA PRO A 334 4.65 0.29 21.27
C PRO A 334 3.83 -0.56 20.30
N GLY A 335 3.28 -1.66 20.80
CA GLY A 335 2.45 -2.57 20.02
C GLY A 335 3.21 -3.73 19.40
N ASP A 336 2.58 -4.36 18.42
CA ASP A 336 3.12 -5.46 17.63
C ASP A 336 3.41 -5.05 16.18
N HIS A 337 3.84 -6.01 15.36
CA HIS A 337 4.17 -5.83 13.94
C HIS A 337 3.10 -5.07 13.15
N TYR A 338 1.82 -5.23 13.50
CA TYR A 338 0.68 -4.63 12.81
C TYR A 338 0.11 -3.42 13.54
N THR A 339 0.00 -3.45 14.87
CA THR A 339 -0.63 -2.35 15.63
C THR A 339 0.24 -1.10 15.65
N MET A 340 1.58 -1.23 15.53
CA MET A 340 2.48 -0.08 15.44
C MET A 340 2.19 0.86 14.25
N MET A 341 1.53 0.35 13.21
CA MET A 341 1.13 1.10 12.02
C MET A 341 -0.27 1.75 12.16
N ARG A 342 -0.86 1.70 13.35
CA ARG A 342 -2.19 2.26 13.65
C ARG A 342 -2.15 3.13 14.89
N SER A 343 -3.15 3.99 15.00
CA SER A 343 -3.40 4.78 16.20
C SER A 343 -3.63 3.87 17.42
N PRO A 344 -3.05 4.20 18.60
CA PRO A 344 -2.25 5.39 18.88
C PRO A 344 -0.75 5.24 18.56
N ASP A 345 -0.24 4.04 18.36
CA ASP A 345 1.21 3.73 18.33
C ASP A 345 1.93 4.38 17.14
N VAL A 346 1.26 4.47 15.99
CA VAL A 346 1.79 5.11 14.77
C VAL A 346 2.12 6.59 14.95
N GLU A 347 1.52 7.27 15.94
CA GLU A 347 1.86 8.65 16.28
C GLU A 347 3.30 8.76 16.81
N ILE A 348 3.74 7.76 17.58
CA ILE A 348 5.11 7.72 18.13
C ILE A 348 6.10 7.46 16.99
N LEU A 349 5.78 6.53 16.09
CA LEU A 349 6.55 6.28 14.86
C LEU A 349 6.70 7.57 14.04
N ALA A 350 5.60 8.27 13.80
CA ALA A 350 5.59 9.52 13.03
C ALA A 350 6.47 10.61 13.66
N LYS A 351 6.42 10.77 14.99
CA LYS A 351 7.26 11.76 15.71
C LYS A 351 8.75 11.50 15.55
N HIS A 352 9.18 10.25 15.68
CA HIS A 352 10.59 9.91 15.47
C HIS A 352 10.99 10.13 14.01
N LEU A 353 10.16 9.71 13.06
CA LEU A 353 10.44 9.89 11.63
C LEU A 353 10.49 11.37 11.24
N GLU A 354 9.62 12.21 11.80
CA GLU A 354 9.63 13.66 11.55
C GLU A 354 10.95 14.32 11.96
N VAL A 355 11.53 13.91 13.10
CA VAL A 355 12.84 14.40 13.55
C VAL A 355 13.91 14.01 12.53
N LEU A 356 13.95 12.74 12.11
CA LEU A 356 14.96 12.23 11.20
C LEU A 356 14.93 12.84 9.80
N VAL A 357 13.74 13.20 9.30
CA VAL A 357 13.62 13.83 7.96
C VAL A 357 14.04 15.31 7.98
N ARG A 358 14.07 15.95 9.15
CA ARG A 358 14.45 17.36 9.31
C ARG A 358 15.93 17.57 9.64
N GLU A 359 16.61 16.52 10.08
CA GLU A 359 18.07 16.47 10.29
C GLU A 359 18.81 16.32 8.96
#